data_AF-A0A925F489-F1
#
_entry.id   AF-A0A925F489-F1
#
_cell.length_a   1.000
_cell.length_b   1.000
_cell.length_c   1.000
_cell.angle_alpha   90.00
_cell.angle_beta   90.00
_cell.angle_gamma   90.00
#
_symmetry.space_group_name_H-M   'P 1'
#
loop_
_entity.id
_entity.type
_entity.pdbx_description
1 polymer ?
#
loop_
_entity_poly.entity_id
_entity_poly.type
_entity_poly.pdbx_seq_one_letter_code
_entity_poly.pdbx_strand_id
1 'polypeptide(L)'
;MQENHLFEYAVIRIVPRVEREEFLNVGVVLYCSKLNFLQSMFQVDHEKSRAFCGALDIAAVEESLLAFKRICEGGEGAGPIGKLDIASRFRWLTATRSTVVQSSKVHPGFCVDAGETLVRLYGQLVL
;
A
#
# COMPACT_ATOMS: atom_id res chain seq x y z
N MET A 1 -12.46 -28.64 -3.61
CA MET A 1 -11.27 -27.98 -3.05
C MET A 1 -11.41 -26.51 -3.41
N GLN A 2 -11.43 -25.59 -2.45
CA GLN A 2 -11.39 -24.16 -2.78
C GLN A 2 -10.07 -23.89 -3.52
N GLU A 3 -10.14 -23.31 -4.71
CA GLU A 3 -8.94 -22.93 -5.45
C GLU A 3 -8.24 -21.80 -4.70
N ASN A 4 -6.98 -22.04 -4.32
CA ASN A 4 -6.12 -21.04 -3.72
C ASN A 4 -5.46 -20.24 -4.84
N HIS A 5 -5.72 -18.94 -4.88
CA HIS A 5 -5.13 -18.00 -5.83
C HIS A 5 -3.85 -17.39 -5.26
N LEU A 6 -2.80 -17.31 -6.07
CA LEU A 6 -1.57 -16.59 -5.73
C LEU A 6 -1.89 -15.08 -5.66
N PHE A 7 -1.52 -14.47 -4.54
CA PHE A 7 -1.54 -13.02 -4.37
C PHE A 7 -0.17 -12.52 -3.96
N GLU A 8 0.05 -11.24 -4.16
CA GLU A 8 1.22 -10.50 -3.72
C GLU A 8 0.75 -9.30 -2.90
N TYR A 9 1.46 -8.97 -1.82
CA TYR A 9 1.17 -7.78 -1.03
C TYR A 9 2.44 -7.03 -0.65
N ALA A 10 2.27 -5.75 -0.34
CA ALA A 10 3.29 -4.94 0.29
C ALA A 10 2.65 -4.06 1.38
N VAL A 11 3.41 -3.79 2.43
CA VAL A 11 3.00 -2.90 3.52
C VAL A 11 3.34 -1.47 3.12
N ILE A 12 2.37 -0.57 3.22
CA ILE A 12 2.54 0.86 3.01
C ILE A 12 3.08 1.46 4.30
N ARG A 13 4.17 2.23 4.17
CA ARG A 13 4.97 2.75 5.27
C ARG A 13 5.16 4.25 5.16
N ILE A 14 5.16 4.93 6.31
CA ILE A 14 5.69 6.28 6.45
C ILE A 14 7.15 6.16 6.90
N VAL A 15 8.04 6.78 6.14
CA VAL A 15 9.49 6.82 6.33
C VAL A 15 9.94 8.28 6.35
N PRO A 16 9.90 8.98 7.51
CA PRO A 16 10.20 10.41 7.60
C PRO A 16 11.62 10.77 7.17
N ARG A 17 12.58 9.86 7.40
CA ARG A 17 13.97 9.96 6.92
C ARG A 17 14.45 8.59 6.48
N VAL A 18 14.74 8.46 5.19
CA VAL A 18 15.11 7.19 4.56
C VAL A 18 16.43 6.65 5.15
N GLU A 19 17.36 7.53 5.48
CA GLU A 19 18.68 7.19 6.00
C GLU A 19 18.65 6.59 7.41
N ARG A 20 17.57 6.82 8.16
CA ARG A 20 17.40 6.24 9.50
C ARG A 20 16.80 4.84 9.47
N GLU A 21 16.20 4.45 8.33
CA GLU A 21 15.45 3.20 8.17
C GLU A 21 14.33 2.99 9.21
N GLU A 22 13.89 4.07 9.87
CA GLU A 22 12.74 4.07 10.77
C GLU A 22 11.46 4.18 9.96
N PHE A 23 10.45 3.39 10.30
CA PHE A 23 9.15 3.45 9.62
C PHE A 23 7.96 3.14 10.53
N LEU A 24 6.80 3.67 10.13
CA LEU A 24 5.50 3.27 10.65
C LEU A 24 4.71 2.57 9.56
N ASN A 25 4.18 1.38 9.85
CA ASN A 25 3.19 0.75 8.97
C ASN A 25 1.88 1.52 9.07
N VAL A 26 1.31 1.87 7.92
CA VAL A 26 0.06 2.62 7.82
C VAL A 26 -0.95 1.99 6.90
N GLY A 27 -0.55 0.99 6.12
CA GLY A 27 -1.47 0.33 5.19
C GLY A 27 -0.91 -0.92 4.56
N VAL A 28 -1.71 -1.52 3.70
CA VAL A 28 -1.37 -2.69 2.89
C VAL A 28 -1.94 -2.49 1.50
N VAL A 29 -1.17 -2.85 0.47
CA VAL A 29 -1.66 -3.02 -0.90
C VAL A 29 -1.59 -4.51 -1.25
N LEU A 30 -2.64 -5.03 -1.87
CA LEU A 30 -2.74 -6.43 -2.29
C LEU A 30 -3.11 -6.51 -3.77
N TYR A 31 -2.40 -7.37 -4.48
CA TYR A 31 -2.62 -7.70 -5.88
C TYR A 31 -2.88 -9.20 -6.03
N CYS A 32 -3.92 -9.57 -6.78
CA CYS A 32 -4.17 -10.94 -7.20
C CYS A 32 -4.57 -10.96 -8.67
N SER A 33 -3.70 -11.52 -9.53
CA SER A 33 -3.91 -11.59 -10.97
C SER A 33 -5.17 -12.40 -11.34
N LYS A 34 -5.34 -13.58 -10.73
CA LYS A 34 -6.44 -14.51 -11.05
C LYS A 34 -7.81 -13.93 -10.70
N LEU A 35 -7.88 -13.12 -9.65
CA LEU A 35 -9.10 -12.46 -9.19
C LEU A 35 -9.27 -11.04 -9.76
N ASN A 36 -8.39 -10.60 -10.65
CA ASN A 36 -8.36 -9.24 -11.21
C ASN A 36 -8.45 -8.16 -10.11
N PHE A 37 -7.73 -8.38 -9.00
CA PHE A 37 -7.86 -7.60 -7.78
C PHE A 37 -6.60 -6.77 -7.54
N LEU A 38 -6.79 -5.47 -7.32
CA LEU A 38 -5.77 -4.56 -6.79
C LEU A 38 -6.44 -3.52 -5.92
N GLN A 39 -6.19 -3.59 -4.62
CA GLN A 39 -6.72 -2.63 -3.67
C GLN A 39 -5.71 -2.34 -2.58
N SER A 40 -5.89 -1.18 -1.93
CA SER A 40 -5.13 -0.80 -0.75
C SER A 40 -6.07 -0.40 0.38
N MET A 41 -5.63 -0.69 1.61
CA MET A 41 -6.24 -0.23 2.85
C MET A 41 -5.18 0.48 3.66
N PHE A 42 -5.48 1.68 4.17
CA PHE A 42 -4.57 2.45 5.00
C PHE A 42 -5.32 3.33 5.99
N GLN A 43 -4.64 3.68 7.07
CA GLN A 43 -5.06 4.69 8.04
C GLN A 43 -3.81 5.38 8.58
N VAL A 44 -3.90 6.70 8.77
CA VAL A 44 -2.87 7.47 9.45
C VAL A 44 -3.37 7.79 10.85
N ASP A 45 -2.66 7.28 11.86
CA ASP A 45 -2.84 7.71 13.24
C ASP A 45 -2.05 8.99 13.48
N HIS A 46 -2.75 10.11 13.66
CA HIS A 46 -2.16 11.43 13.80
C HIS A 46 -1.33 11.58 15.09
N GLU A 47 -1.71 10.91 16.17
CA GLU A 47 -0.98 10.97 17.44
C GLU A 47 0.30 10.15 17.36
N LYS A 48 0.19 8.91 16.86
CA LYS A 48 1.34 8.01 16.65
C LYS A 48 2.33 8.62 15.66
N SER A 49 1.84 9.25 14.60
CA SER A 49 2.68 9.91 13.58
C SER A 49 3.44 11.11 14.15
N ARG A 50 2.78 11.95 14.95
CA ARG A 50 3.42 13.09 15.64
C ARG A 50 4.44 12.63 16.69
N ALA A 51 4.13 11.59 17.45
CA ALA A 51 5.04 11.01 18.44
C ALA A 51 6.29 10.41 17.77
N PHE A 52 6.12 9.80 16.60
CA PHE A 52 7.22 9.22 15.84
C PHE A 52 8.11 10.27 15.17
N CYS A 53 7.53 11.31 14.58
CA CYS A 53 8.27 12.44 14.04
C CYS A 53 7.44 13.73 14.10
N GLY A 54 7.75 14.60 15.06
CA GLY A 54 7.01 15.85 15.28
C GLY A 54 7.08 16.86 14.12
N ALA A 55 8.04 16.71 13.22
CA ALA A 55 8.19 17.54 12.02
C ALA A 55 7.53 16.94 10.76
N LEU A 56 6.86 15.80 10.88
CA LEU A 56 6.19 15.15 9.77
C LEU A 56 4.98 15.98 9.32
N ASP A 57 4.94 16.32 8.03
CA ASP A 57 3.76 16.91 7.39
C ASP A 57 2.72 15.82 7.13
N ILE A 58 1.79 15.67 8.07
CA ILE A 58 0.73 14.66 7.99
C ILE A 58 -0.21 14.92 6.81
N ALA A 59 -0.49 16.19 6.47
CA ALA A 59 -1.37 16.52 5.35
C ALA A 59 -0.77 16.07 4.02
N ALA A 60 0.54 16.31 3.82
CA ALA A 60 1.25 15.83 2.63
C ALA A 60 1.31 14.30 2.55
N VAL A 61 1.42 13.61 3.70
CA VAL A 61 1.36 12.15 3.77
C VAL A 61 -0.02 11.64 3.37
N GLU A 62 -1.10 12.22 3.88
CA GLU A 62 -2.47 11.84 3.54
C GLU A 62 -2.74 12.07 2.04
N GLU A 63 -2.31 13.19 1.47
CA GLU A 63 -2.43 13.45 0.03
C GLU A 63 -1.68 12.39 -0.80
N SER A 64 -0.47 12.02 -0.36
CA SER A 64 0.32 10.96 -1.00
C SER A 64 -0.37 9.60 -0.94
N LEU A 65 -1.00 9.26 0.19
CA LEU A 65 -1.78 8.02 0.34
C LEU A 65 -3.05 8.04 -0.51
N LEU A 66 -3.72 9.19 -0.65
CA LEU A 66 -4.87 9.34 -1.56
C LEU A 66 -4.45 9.20 -3.03
N ALA A 67 -3.30 9.74 -3.42
CA ALA A 67 -2.72 9.50 -4.75
C ALA A 67 -2.40 8.01 -4.96
N PHE A 68 -1.81 7.35 -3.95
CA PHE A 68 -1.55 5.91 -3.96
C PHE A 68 -2.85 5.11 -4.19
N LYS A 69 -3.91 5.43 -3.44
CA LYS A 69 -5.23 4.81 -3.57
C LYS A 69 -5.81 4.96 -4.98
N ARG A 70 -5.78 6.18 -5.52
CA ARG A 70 -6.25 6.46 -6.88
C ARG A 70 -5.53 5.59 -7.91
N ILE A 71 -4.24 5.35 -7.75
CA ILE A 71 -3.48 4.49 -8.66
C ILE A 71 -3.85 3.01 -8.50
N CYS A 72 -4.14 2.54 -7.28
CA CYS A 72 -4.71 1.19 -7.07
C CYS A 72 -6.04 1.03 -7.81
N GLU A 73 -6.94 2.01 -7.70
CA GLU A 73 -8.26 1.99 -8.34
C GLU A 73 -8.14 2.14 -9.87
N GLY A 74 -7.22 2.96 -10.34
CA GLY A 74 -6.97 3.24 -11.75
C GLY A 74 -7.93 4.28 -12.32
N GLY A 75 -7.93 4.40 -13.65
CA GLY A 75 -8.81 5.33 -14.37
C GLY A 75 -8.21 6.74 -14.55
N GLU A 76 -9.03 7.66 -15.06
CA GLU A 76 -8.57 8.97 -15.54
C GLU A 76 -8.04 9.89 -14.43
N GLY A 77 -8.52 9.72 -13.20
CA GLY A 77 -8.09 10.49 -12.02
C GLY A 77 -6.72 10.11 -11.45
N ALA A 78 -6.09 9.04 -11.96
CA ALA A 78 -4.81 8.51 -11.48
C ALA A 78 -3.63 8.84 -12.42
N GLY A 79 -3.83 9.77 -13.36
CA GLY A 79 -2.81 10.18 -14.32
C GLY A 79 -2.39 9.07 -15.28
N PRO A 80 -1.20 9.17 -15.91
CA PRO A 80 -0.72 8.17 -16.88
C PRO A 80 -0.60 6.76 -16.28
N ILE A 81 -0.24 6.66 -15.00
CA ILE A 81 -0.06 5.37 -14.31
C ILE A 81 -1.40 4.65 -14.14
N GLY A 82 -2.49 5.39 -13.90
CA GLY A 82 -3.84 4.85 -13.81
C GLY A 82 -4.34 4.12 -15.05
N LYS A 83 -3.73 4.37 -16.21
CA LYS A 83 -4.06 3.75 -17.51
C LYS A 83 -3.33 2.43 -17.76
N LEU A 84 -2.36 2.08 -16.91
CA LEU A 84 -1.62 0.83 -17.01
C LEU A 84 -2.48 -0.35 -16.56
N ASP A 85 -2.12 -1.55 -17.01
CA ASP A 85 -2.72 -2.79 -16.51
C ASP A 85 -2.48 -2.97 -15.00
N ILE A 86 -3.26 -3.83 -14.36
CA ILE A 86 -3.23 -4.02 -12.90
C ILE A 86 -1.83 -4.42 -12.41
N ALA A 87 -1.14 -5.32 -13.12
CA ALA A 87 0.17 -5.80 -12.70
C ALA A 87 1.21 -4.67 -12.78
N SER A 88 1.20 -3.90 -13.86
CA SER A 88 2.08 -2.73 -14.02
C SER A 88 1.82 -1.67 -12.95
N ARG A 89 0.56 -1.42 -12.58
CA ARG A 89 0.21 -0.49 -11.48
C ARG A 89 0.73 -0.99 -10.14
N PHE A 90 0.52 -2.26 -9.82
CA PHE A 90 1.07 -2.86 -8.59
C PHE A 90 2.59 -2.73 -8.53
N ARG A 91 3.30 -3.11 -9.61
CA ARG A 91 4.76 -3.01 -9.70
C ARG A 91 5.26 -1.58 -9.56
N TRP A 92 4.53 -0.62 -10.12
CA TRP A 92 4.84 0.80 -9.94
C TRP A 92 4.69 1.20 -8.48
N LEU A 93 3.56 0.87 -7.84
CA LEU A 93 3.27 1.19 -6.43
C LEU A 93 4.26 0.56 -5.44
N THR A 94 4.80 -0.61 -5.74
CA THR A 94 5.76 -1.32 -4.89
C THR A 94 7.22 -1.05 -5.23
N ALA A 95 7.50 -0.23 -6.26
CA ALA A 95 8.87 0.14 -6.60
C ALA A 95 9.51 1.00 -5.51
N THR A 96 10.79 0.80 -5.25
CA THR A 96 11.59 1.61 -4.31
C THR A 96 11.59 3.07 -4.74
N ARG A 97 11.31 3.98 -3.80
CA ARG A 97 11.25 5.43 -4.04
C ARG A 97 11.88 6.18 -2.88
N SER A 98 12.56 7.28 -3.18
CA SER A 98 13.09 8.22 -2.18
C SER A 98 12.01 9.21 -1.73
N THR A 99 10.87 8.69 -1.24
CA THR A 99 9.73 9.49 -0.77
C THR A 99 9.36 9.10 0.66
N VAL A 100 8.60 9.95 1.36
CA VAL A 100 8.14 9.67 2.73
C VAL A 100 7.18 8.48 2.76
N VAL A 101 6.26 8.37 1.79
CA VAL A 101 5.42 7.18 1.65
C VAL A 101 6.15 6.16 0.79
N GLN A 102 6.35 4.96 1.33
CA GLN A 102 7.05 3.85 0.67
C GLN A 102 6.28 2.54 0.84
N SER A 103 6.63 1.56 0.01
CA SER A 103 6.16 0.18 0.14
C SER A 103 7.27 -0.71 0.68
N SER A 104 6.91 -1.74 1.45
CA SER A 104 7.84 -2.81 1.82
C SER A 104 8.29 -3.62 0.59
N LYS A 105 9.19 -4.59 0.83
CA LYS A 105 9.37 -5.69 -0.12
C LYS A 105 8.03 -6.37 -0.41
N VAL A 106 7.89 -6.92 -1.61
CA VAL A 106 6.71 -7.68 -2.01
C VAL A 106 6.77 -9.07 -1.38
N HIS A 107 5.63 -9.52 -0.85
CA HIS A 107 5.47 -10.80 -0.21
C HIS A 107 4.39 -11.61 -0.94
N PRO A 108 4.67 -12.86 -1.36
CA PRO A 108 3.66 -13.73 -1.97
C PRO A 108 2.83 -14.46 -0.91
N GLY A 109 1.63 -14.89 -1.28
CA GLY A 109 0.77 -15.74 -0.47
C GLY A 109 -0.34 -16.39 -1.27
N PHE A 110 -1.19 -17.17 -0.60
CA PHE A 110 -2.35 -17.80 -1.20
C PHE A 110 -3.64 -17.38 -0.50
N CYS A 111 -4.66 -17.06 -1.30
CA CYS A 111 -5.98 -16.68 -0.80
C CYS A 111 -7.10 -17.31 -1.63
N VAL A 112 -8.25 -17.52 -1.00
CA VAL A 112 -9.50 -17.82 -1.72
C VAL A 112 -10.19 -16.50 -2.07
N ASP A 113 -10.28 -15.58 -1.09
CA ASP A 113 -10.82 -14.23 -1.26
C ASP A 113 -9.73 -13.18 -1.01
N ALA A 114 -9.49 -12.31 -2.00
CA ALA A 114 -8.48 -11.27 -1.94
C ALA A 114 -8.88 -10.10 -1.02
N GLY A 115 -10.17 -9.78 -0.93
CA GLY A 115 -10.69 -8.72 -0.06
C GLY A 115 -10.61 -9.08 1.42
N GLU A 116 -11.07 -10.28 1.79
CA GLU A 116 -10.93 -10.80 3.16
C GLU A 116 -9.45 -10.93 3.56
N THR A 117 -8.60 -11.36 2.62
CA THR A 117 -7.16 -11.44 2.85
C THR A 117 -6.54 -10.07 3.07
N LEU A 118 -6.95 -9.06 2.31
CA LEU A 118 -6.51 -7.68 2.50
C LEU A 118 -6.90 -7.15 3.89
N VAL A 119 -8.16 -7.34 4.30
CA VAL A 119 -8.65 -6.94 5.64
C VAL A 119 -7.86 -7.63 6.74
N ARG A 120 -7.61 -8.94 6.61
CA ARG A 120 -6.82 -9.71 7.57
C ARG A 120 -5.38 -9.20 7.67
N LEU A 121 -4.70 -9.00 6.54
CA LEU A 121 -3.32 -8.50 6.52
C LEU A 121 -3.23 -7.09 7.10
N TYR A 122 -4.20 -6.23 6.78
CA TYR A 122 -4.30 -4.89 7.34
C TYR A 122 -4.41 -4.94 8.87
N GLY A 123 -5.30 -5.78 9.41
CA GLY A 123 -5.44 -5.96 10.86
C GLY A 123 -4.23 -6.57 11.56
N GLN A 124 -3.38 -7.33 10.87
CA GLN A 124 -2.18 -7.94 11.46
C GLN A 124 -0.92 -7.06 11.38
N LEU A 125 -0.84 -6.22 10.36
CA LEU A 125 0.40 -5.50 10.01
C LEU A 125 0.33 -4.00 10.30
N VAL A 126 -0.87 -3.46 10.57
CA VAL A 126 -1.11 -2.02 10.73
C VAL A 126 -1.79 -1.69 12.07
N LEU A 127 -2.89 -2.37 12.39
CA LEU A 127 -3.63 -2.19 13.65
C LEU A 127 -2.92 -2.86 14.83
#